data_AF-A0A921HWI7-F1
#
_entry.id   AF-A0A921HWI7-F1
#
_cell.length_a   1.000
_cell.length_b   1.000
_cell.length_c   1.000
_cell.angle_alpha   90.00
_cell.angle_beta   90.00
_cell.angle_gamma   90.00
#
_symmetry.space_group_name_H-M   'P 1'
#
loop_
_entity.id
_entity.type
_entity.pdbx_description
1 polymer ?
#
loop_
_entity_poly.entity_id
_entity_poly.type
_entity_poly.pdbx_seq_one_letter_code
_entity_poly.pdbx_strand_id
1 'polypeptide(L)'
;NIDYPKTSAKVKSFTPETTPLRMYNRIAYGFTKNVVADKHIENDFWLSSITNYSEKAIIEKKKEKNDCYSDVEKNVYRFKIGGPDKFYIKYNRDVF
;
A
#
# COMPACT_ATOMS: atom_id res chain seq x y z
N ASN A 1 4.00 20.83 -19.03
CA ASN A 1 3.21 21.25 -17.86
C ASN A 1 2.60 19.98 -17.27
N ILE A 2 3.14 19.44 -16.17
CA ILE A 2 2.65 18.15 -15.62
C ILE A 2 1.42 18.45 -14.76
N ASP A 3 0.25 18.08 -15.27
CA ASP A 3 -1.05 18.28 -14.63
C ASP A 3 -1.22 17.24 -13.51
N TYR A 4 -0.90 17.63 -12.27
CA TYR A 4 -1.07 16.76 -11.11
C TYR A 4 -2.53 16.78 -10.65
N PRO A 5 -3.14 15.63 -10.34
CA PRO A 5 -4.55 15.61 -9.93
C PRO A 5 -4.76 16.43 -8.66
N LYS A 6 -5.85 17.22 -8.60
CA LYS A 6 -6.20 17.97 -7.37
C LYS A 6 -6.57 17.02 -6.21
N THR A 7 -7.24 15.90 -6.52
CA THR A 7 -7.66 14.88 -5.56
C THR A 7 -7.13 13.50 -5.94
N SER A 8 -7.67 12.90 -6.99
CA SER A 8 -7.24 11.59 -7.52
C SER A 8 -7.55 11.47 -9.01
N ALA A 9 -6.76 10.66 -9.71
CA ALA A 9 -7.02 10.25 -11.08
C ALA A 9 -6.78 8.74 -11.21
N LYS A 10 -7.83 7.99 -11.56
CA LYS A 10 -7.70 6.56 -11.86
C LYS A 10 -6.96 6.42 -13.19
N VAL A 11 -5.76 5.84 -13.15
CA VAL A 11 -4.90 5.70 -14.33
C VAL A 11 -5.31 4.46 -15.12
N LYS A 12 -5.44 3.31 -14.44
CA LYS A 12 -5.81 2.05 -15.08
C LYS A 12 -6.43 1.08 -14.07
N SER A 13 -7.25 0.17 -14.58
CA SER A 13 -7.81 -0.96 -13.82
C SER A 13 -7.48 -2.25 -14.54
N PHE A 14 -7.40 -3.34 -13.79
CA PHE A 14 -7.11 -4.65 -14.30
C PHE A 14 -8.01 -5.69 -13.65
N THR A 15 -8.27 -6.75 -14.40
CA THR A 15 -8.85 -8.01 -13.93
C THR A 15 -7.71 -9.01 -13.68
N PRO A 16 -7.98 -10.16 -13.03
CA PRO A 16 -6.97 -11.22 -12.88
C PRO A 16 -6.32 -11.65 -14.22
N GLU A 17 -7.07 -11.61 -15.32
CA GLU A 17 -6.64 -12.06 -16.65
C GLU A 17 -5.83 -10.99 -17.41
N THR A 18 -5.99 -9.72 -17.05
CA THR A 18 -5.40 -8.57 -17.75
C THR A 18 -4.31 -7.87 -16.94
N THR A 19 -4.02 -8.39 -15.73
CA THR A 19 -3.08 -7.78 -14.81
C THR A 19 -1.64 -7.90 -15.32
N PRO A 20 -0.85 -6.81 -15.29
CA PRO A 20 0.56 -6.85 -15.67
C PRO A 20 1.45 -7.40 -14.55
N LEU A 21 0.90 -7.55 -13.34
CA LEU A 21 1.65 -7.95 -12.16
C LEU A 21 0.79 -8.89 -11.31
N ARG A 22 1.35 -10.07 -11.05
CA ARG A 22 0.75 -11.09 -10.20
C ARG A 22 1.78 -11.55 -9.18
N MET A 23 1.35 -11.72 -7.94
CA MET A 23 2.19 -12.08 -6.80
C MET A 23 1.56 -13.29 -6.12
N TYR A 24 2.39 -14.29 -5.84
CA TYR A 24 1.96 -15.52 -5.17
C TYR A 24 2.62 -15.61 -3.82
N ASN A 25 1.84 -15.89 -2.78
CA ASN A 25 2.34 -16.18 -1.45
C ASN A 25 1.92 -17.61 -1.07
N ARG A 26 2.90 -18.50 -0.92
CA ARG A 26 2.67 -19.88 -0.47
C ARG A 26 3.05 -20.02 1.00
N ILE A 27 2.07 -20.35 1.82
CA ILE A 27 2.26 -20.65 3.24
C ILE A 27 2.12 -22.16 3.42
N ALA A 28 3.22 -22.83 3.71
CA ALA A 28 3.27 -24.27 3.94
C ALA A 28 3.40 -24.55 5.45
N TYR A 29 2.58 -25.45 5.99
CA TYR A 29 2.58 -25.74 7.43
C TYR A 29 2.43 -27.23 7.69
N GLY A 30 3.12 -27.73 8.71
CA GLY A 30 3.04 -29.13 9.09
C GLY A 30 3.89 -29.45 10.32
N PHE A 31 3.55 -30.54 11.00
CA PHE A 31 4.27 -31.00 12.19
C PHE A 31 5.51 -31.85 11.87
N THR A 32 5.63 -32.34 10.63
CA THR A 32 6.74 -33.17 10.15
C THR A 32 7.17 -32.72 8.75
N LYS A 33 8.49 -32.67 8.51
CA LYS A 33 9.13 -32.03 7.34
C LYS A 33 8.61 -32.49 5.97
N ASN A 34 8.19 -33.76 5.87
CA ASN A 34 7.73 -34.36 4.61
C ASN A 34 6.24 -34.10 4.31
N VAL A 35 5.43 -33.68 5.29
CA VAL A 35 3.99 -33.39 5.13
C VAL A 35 3.73 -31.90 4.84
N VAL A 36 4.76 -31.06 5.00
CA VAL A 36 4.69 -29.60 4.85
C VAL A 36 4.29 -29.17 3.44
N ALA A 37 4.70 -29.92 2.40
CA ALA A 37 4.39 -29.57 1.02
C ALA A 37 2.90 -29.77 0.66
N ASP A 38 2.23 -30.76 1.26
CA ASP A 38 0.85 -31.13 0.92
C ASP A 38 -0.18 -30.22 1.60
N LYS A 39 0.13 -29.70 2.79
CA LYS A 39 -0.71 -28.75 3.51
C LYS A 39 -0.18 -27.34 3.33
N HIS A 40 -0.58 -26.72 2.23
CA HIS A 40 -0.24 -25.33 1.94
C HIS A 40 -1.47 -24.51 1.57
N ILE A 41 -1.39 -23.22 1.87
CA ILE A 41 -2.30 -22.19 1.37
C ILE A 41 -1.52 -21.43 0.31
N GLU A 42 -2.11 -21.29 -0.87
CA GLU A 42 -1.58 -20.44 -1.93
C GLU A 42 -2.49 -19.23 -2.09
N ASN A 43 -1.95 -18.05 -1.79
CA ASN A 43 -2.64 -16.80 -1.99
C ASN A 43 -2.19 -16.20 -3.31
N ASP A 44 -3.15 -15.91 -4.17
CA ASP A 44 -2.95 -15.32 -5.48
C ASP A 44 -3.41 -13.86 -5.45
N PHE A 45 -2.45 -12.95 -5.60
CA PHE A 45 -2.69 -11.52 -5.61
C PHE A 45 -2.40 -10.96 -6.99
N TRP A 46 -3.23 -10.03 -7.45
CA TRP A 46 -3.00 -9.30 -8.69
C TRP A 46 -3.12 -7.79 -8.48
N LEU A 47 -2.42 -7.03 -9.32
CA LEU A 47 -2.61 -5.60 -9.38
C LEU A 47 -4.03 -5.31 -9.91
N SER A 48 -4.87 -4.68 -9.09
CA SER A 48 -6.26 -4.37 -9.44
C SER A 48 -6.43 -2.99 -10.09
N SER A 49 -5.66 -1.99 -9.66
CA SER A 49 -5.69 -0.65 -10.24
C SER A 49 -4.45 0.16 -9.93
N ILE A 50 -4.19 1.16 -10.77
CA ILE A 50 -3.21 2.22 -10.54
C ILE A 50 -3.99 3.53 -10.47
N THR A 51 -3.81 4.28 -9.39
CA THR A 51 -4.46 5.58 -9.17
C THR A 51 -3.42 6.58 -8.70
N ASN A 52 -3.39 7.74 -9.34
CA ASN A 52 -2.58 8.87 -8.90
C ASN A 52 -3.39 9.68 -7.89
N TYR A 53 -2.74 10.09 -6.81
CA TYR A 53 -3.35 10.92 -5.78
C TYR A 53 -2.53 12.17 -5.54
N SER A 54 -3.19 13.27 -5.18
CA SER A 54 -2.49 14.39 -4.55
C SER A 54 -2.06 13.99 -3.14
N GLU A 55 -0.91 14.50 -2.68
CA GLU A 55 -0.41 14.20 -1.33
C GLU A 55 -1.44 14.57 -0.26
N LYS A 56 -2.12 15.70 -0.42
CA LYS A 56 -3.18 16.16 0.49
C LYS A 56 -4.42 15.24 0.51
N ALA A 57 -4.69 14.53 -0.59
CA ALA A 57 -5.82 13.61 -0.65
C ALA A 57 -5.57 12.33 0.16
N ILE A 58 -4.31 11.88 0.27
CA ILE A 58 -3.99 10.59 0.91
C ILE A 58 -3.28 10.73 2.25
N ILE A 59 -2.66 11.87 2.56
CA ILE A 59 -1.99 12.11 3.83
C ILE A 59 -2.83 13.04 4.71
N GLU A 60 -2.95 12.71 5.99
CA GLU A 60 -3.43 13.61 7.04
C GLU A 60 -2.31 13.96 8.02
N LYS A 61 -2.41 15.17 8.57
CA LYS A 61 -1.57 15.65 9.66
C LYS A 61 -2.34 15.47 10.96
N LYS A 62 -1.82 14.66 11.87
CA LYS A 62 -2.39 14.44 13.20
C LYS A 62 -1.40 14.88 14.27
N LYS A 63 -1.89 15.47 15.35
CA LYS A 63 -1.07 15.71 16.53
C LYS A 63 -1.10 14.47 17.42
N GLU A 64 0.07 14.02 17.84
CA GLU A 64 0.19 12.88 18.74
C GLU A 64 1.16 13.18 19.86
N LYS A 65 0.81 12.72 21.08
CA LYS A 65 1.71 12.77 22.21
C LYS A 65 2.96 11.96 21.90
N ASN A 66 4.12 12.54 22.17
CA ASN A 66 5.39 11.91 21.84
C ASN A 66 5.69 10.69 22.74
N ASP A 67 5.11 10.67 23.95
CA ASP A 67 5.12 9.57 24.90
C ASP A 67 3.91 9.67 25.87
N CYS A 68 3.79 8.72 26.81
CA CYS A 68 2.66 8.65 27.75
C CYS A 68 2.66 9.74 28.84
N TYR A 69 3.78 10.43 29.05
CA TYR A 69 4.02 11.34 30.18
C TYR A 69 4.28 12.79 29.76
N SER A 70 4.40 13.03 28.46
CA SER A 70 4.71 14.30 27.85
C SER A 70 3.44 15.00 27.38
N ASP A 71 3.34 16.28 27.68
CA ASP A 71 2.34 17.18 27.10
C ASP A 71 2.79 17.78 25.76
N VAL A 72 3.97 17.37 25.26
CA VAL A 72 4.48 17.78 23.96
C VAL A 72 3.86 16.90 22.88
N GLU A 73 2.99 17.52 22.09
CA GLU A 73 2.43 16.94 20.88
C GLU A 73 3.34 17.20 19.68
N LYS A 74 3.61 16.16 18.89
CA LYS A 74 4.27 16.31 17.58
C LYS A 74 3.26 16.14 16.46
N ASN A 75 3.52 16.83 15.36
CA ASN A 75 2.80 16.58 14.13
C ASN A 75 3.33 15.30 13.47
N VAL A 76 2.44 14.36 13.21
CA VAL A 76 2.71 13.11 12.50
C VAL A 76 1.88 13.09 11.23
N TYR A 77 2.49 12.64 10.13
CA TYR A 77 1.82 12.47 8.85
C TYR A 77 1.47 10.99 8.65
N ARG A 78 0.22 10.70 8.33
CA ARG A 78 -0.29 9.33 8.17
C ARG A 78 -1.17 9.20 6.94
N PHE A 79 -1.22 8.01 6.36
CA PHE A 79 -2.13 7.73 5.25
C PHE A 79 -3.57 7.63 5.72
N LYS A 80 -4.47 8.42 5.11
CA LYS A 80 -5.92 8.39 5.32
C LYS A 80 -6.57 7.10 4.81
N ILE A 81 -6.02 6.54 3.73
CA ILE A 81 -6.60 5.40 2.99
C ILE A 81 -5.69 4.17 2.97
N GLY A 82 -4.85 4.01 4.00
CA GLY A 82 -3.94 2.87 4.14
C GLY A 82 -4.65 1.51 4.22
N GLY A 83 -3.90 0.45 3.96
CA GLY A 83 -4.34 -0.94 4.04
C GLY A 83 -3.21 -1.87 3.62
N PRO A 84 -3.18 -3.13 4.11
CA PRO A 84 -2.15 -4.09 3.74
C PRO A 84 -2.21 -4.49 2.25
N ASP A 85 -3.30 -4.16 1.58
CA ASP A 85 -3.59 -4.38 0.16
C ASP A 85 -3.18 -3.21 -0.74
N LYS A 86 -2.61 -2.12 -0.17
CA LYS A 86 -2.30 -0.89 -0.89
C LYS A 86 -0.84 -0.50 -0.71
N PHE A 87 -0.21 -0.19 -1.84
CA PHE A 87 1.19 0.21 -1.90
C PHE A 87 1.29 1.58 -2.55
N TYR A 88 2.18 2.43 -2.04
CA TYR A 88 2.29 3.84 -2.45
C TYR A 88 3.73 4.16 -2.85
N ILE A 89 3.88 4.82 -4.01
CA ILE A 89 5.15 5.37 -4.47
C ILE A 89 5.00 6.90 -4.50
N LYS A 90 5.88 7.60 -3.78
CA LYS A 90 5.93 9.07 -3.83
C LYS A 90 6.83 9.49 -4.98
N TYR A 91 6.27 10.24 -5.91
CA TYR A 91 7.03 10.91 -6.96
C TYR A 91 7.50 12.27 -6.43
N ASN A 92 8.80 12.48 -6.37
CA ASN A 92 9.35 13.82 -6.22
C ASN A 92 9.51 14.40 -7.63
N ARG A 93 9.29 15.71 -7.81
CA ARG A 93 9.79 16.36 -9.02
C ARG A 93 11.31 16.32 -8.92
N ASP A 94 11.96 15.68 -9.89
CA ASP A 94 13.37 15.91 -10.10
C ASP A 94 13.56 17.40 -10.43
N VAL A 95 14.41 18.06 -9.63
CA VAL A 95 14.81 19.44 -9.87
C VAL A 95 15.91 19.38 -10.92
N PHE A 96 15.52 19.59 -12.19
CA PHE A 96 16.45 19.89 -13.27
C PHE A 96 16.46 21.40 -13.53
#